data_AF-A0A661Q0D1-F1
#
_entry.id   AF-A0A661Q0D1-F1
#
_cell.length_a   1.000
_cell.length_b   1.000
_cell.length_c   1.000
_cell.angle_alpha   90.00
_cell.angle_beta   90.00
_cell.angle_gamma   90.00
#
_symmetry.space_group_name_H-M   'P 1'
#
loop_
_entity.id
_entity.type
_entity.pdbx_description
1 polymer ?
#
loop_
_entity_poly.entity_id
_entity_poly.type
_entity_poly.pdbx_seq_one_letter_code
_entity_poly.pdbx_strand_id
1 'polypeptide(L)'
;DRVREGENGWEYVLVYADQTASGIGDVVITEGDLDNLIRTKGAIYAGCRILLESVGLSFADLDKLIIAGGFGQFINLERAITIGLLPEIEPEKFLFVGNGALLGSRLVSFSREMMKDARRVADMMTNIELANNMKFMDEYVAALFLPHTDTAAFPGVMKILKGSS
;
A
#
# COMPACT_ATOMS: atom_id res chain seq x y z
N ASP A 1 -27.00 -12.39 -5.50
CA ASP A 1 -26.55 -13.25 -6.63
C ASP A 1 -25.27 -12.80 -7.34
N ARG A 2 -24.28 -12.24 -6.63
CA ARG A 2 -22.91 -12.05 -7.17
C ARG A 2 -21.85 -12.84 -6.42
N VAL A 3 -22.19 -13.42 -5.27
CA VAL A 3 -21.33 -14.29 -4.47
C VAL A 3 -21.66 -15.73 -4.82
N ARG A 4 -20.65 -16.53 -5.14
CA ARG A 4 -20.80 -17.97 -5.42
C ARG A 4 -19.54 -18.72 -4.99
N GLU A 5 -19.65 -20.04 -4.90
CA GLU A 5 -18.51 -20.92 -4.67
C GLU A 5 -17.88 -21.29 -6.03
N GLY A 6 -16.57 -21.02 -6.17
CA GLY A 6 -15.75 -21.36 -7.34
C GLY A 6 -14.73 -22.46 -7.01
N GLU A 7 -13.78 -22.71 -7.92
CA GLU A 7 -12.78 -23.77 -7.73
C GLU A 7 -11.83 -23.51 -6.54
N ASN A 8 -11.61 -22.25 -6.19
CA ASN A 8 -10.66 -21.82 -5.15
C ASN A 8 -11.34 -21.21 -3.90
N GLY A 9 -12.59 -21.59 -3.63
CA GLY A 9 -13.39 -21.05 -2.53
C GLY A 9 -14.41 -20.02 -3.01
N TRP A 10 -14.82 -19.11 -2.13
CA TRP A 10 -15.83 -18.12 -2.48
C TRP A 10 -15.27 -17.03 -3.39
N GLU A 11 -16.11 -16.57 -4.32
CA GLU A 11 -15.77 -15.50 -5.24
C GLU A 11 -16.94 -14.51 -5.41
N TYR A 12 -16.58 -13.26 -5.68
CA TYR A 12 -17.51 -12.18 -6.02
C TYR A 12 -17.37 -11.80 -7.49
N VAL A 13 -18.46 -11.90 -8.25
CA VAL A 13 -18.50 -11.54 -9.66
C VAL A 13 -18.58 -10.02 -9.83
N LEU A 14 -17.51 -9.42 -10.32
CA LEU A 14 -17.45 -8.00 -10.69
C LEU A 14 -18.17 -7.76 -12.03
N VAL A 15 -17.89 -8.58 -13.03
CA VAL A 15 -18.43 -8.45 -14.39
C VAL A 15 -18.74 -9.83 -14.92
N TYR A 16 -19.97 -10.05 -15.42
CA TYR A 16 -20.32 -11.32 -16.07
C TYR A 16 -19.73 -11.39 -17.48
N ALA A 17 -19.47 -12.60 -17.97
CA ALA A 17 -18.78 -12.84 -19.23
C ALA A 17 -19.41 -12.09 -20.42
N ASP A 18 -20.74 -12.03 -20.49
CA ASP A 18 -21.51 -11.33 -21.52
C ASP A 18 -21.33 -9.81 -21.52
N GLN A 19 -20.81 -9.26 -20.41
CA GLN A 19 -20.50 -7.84 -20.23
C GLN A 19 -18.99 -7.55 -20.38
N THR A 20 -18.16 -8.57 -20.58
CA THR A 20 -16.72 -8.41 -20.79
C THR A 20 -16.40 -8.18 -22.27
N ALA A 21 -15.30 -7.46 -22.55
CA ALA A 21 -14.84 -7.25 -23.92
C ALA A 21 -14.35 -8.54 -24.60
N SER A 22 -13.89 -9.54 -23.82
CA SER A 22 -13.42 -10.81 -24.35
C SER A 22 -14.56 -11.81 -24.55
N GLY A 23 -15.60 -11.78 -23.72
CA GLY A 23 -16.69 -12.77 -23.73
C GLY A 23 -16.28 -14.15 -23.22
N ILE A 24 -15.05 -14.32 -22.71
CA ILE A 24 -14.42 -15.63 -22.46
C ILE A 24 -14.56 -16.09 -20.99
N GLY A 25 -15.00 -15.21 -20.09
CA GLY A 25 -15.25 -15.58 -18.70
C GLY A 25 -15.67 -14.41 -17.83
N ASP A 26 -16.23 -14.74 -16.66
CA ASP A 26 -16.57 -13.74 -15.65
C ASP A 26 -15.28 -13.13 -15.06
N VAL A 27 -15.30 -11.84 -14.74
CA VAL A 27 -14.27 -11.19 -13.93
C VAL A 27 -14.68 -11.28 -12.48
N VAL A 28 -13.89 -11.99 -11.68
CA VAL A 28 -14.20 -12.30 -10.28
C VAL A 28 -13.08 -11.79 -9.35
N ILE A 29 -13.43 -11.55 -8.10
CA ILE A 29 -12.48 -11.42 -6.97
C ILE A 29 -12.67 -12.64 -6.10
N THR A 30 -11.61 -13.41 -5.87
CA THR A 30 -11.64 -14.61 -5.03
C THR A 30 -11.26 -14.31 -3.58
N GLU A 31 -11.56 -15.22 -2.65
CA GLU A 31 -11.01 -15.18 -1.29
C GLU A 31 -9.49 -15.12 -1.30
N GLY A 32 -8.82 -15.89 -2.18
CA GLY A 32 -7.37 -15.86 -2.33
C GLY A 32 -6.82 -14.49 -2.76
N ASP A 33 -7.54 -13.77 -3.64
CA ASP A 33 -7.18 -12.42 -4.04
C ASP A 33 -7.33 -11.43 -2.88
N LEU A 34 -8.41 -11.54 -2.10
CA LEU A 34 -8.64 -10.71 -0.92
C LEU A 34 -7.55 -10.93 0.13
N ASP A 35 -7.21 -12.19 0.37
CA ASP A 35 -6.13 -12.62 1.23
C ASP A 35 -4.77 -12.02 0.82
N ASN A 36 -4.46 -12.08 -0.48
CA ASN A 36 -3.23 -11.52 -1.03
C ASN A 36 -3.20 -9.99 -0.93
N LEU A 37 -4.34 -9.32 -1.14
CA LEU A 37 -4.48 -7.88 -0.94
C LEU A 37 -4.21 -7.50 0.53
N ILE A 38 -4.81 -8.23 1.47
CA ILE A 38 -4.65 -8.01 2.92
C ILE A 38 -3.20 -8.23 3.35
N ARG A 39 -2.55 -9.31 2.88
CA ARG A 39 -1.13 -9.56 3.18
C ARG A 39 -0.23 -8.48 2.61
N THR A 40 -0.46 -8.06 1.36
CA THR A 40 0.32 -7.01 0.71
C THR A 40 0.20 -5.68 1.43
N LYS A 41 -1.03 -5.26 1.76
CA LYS A 41 -1.26 -3.99 2.44
C LYS A 41 -0.72 -4.02 3.87
N GLY A 42 -0.86 -5.14 4.57
CA GLY A 42 -0.31 -5.34 5.91
C GLY A 42 1.21 -5.22 5.94
N ALA A 43 1.90 -5.84 4.97
CA ALA A 43 3.36 -5.76 4.84
C ALA A 43 3.85 -4.33 4.59
N ILE A 44 3.15 -3.58 3.73
CA ILE A 44 3.48 -2.18 3.43
C ILE A 44 3.31 -1.29 4.67
N TYR A 45 2.15 -1.37 5.34
CA TYR A 45 1.87 -0.56 6.51
C TYR A 45 2.86 -0.85 7.66
N ALA A 46 3.04 -2.13 7.99
CA ALA A 46 3.97 -2.55 9.04
C ALA A 46 5.41 -2.18 8.73
N GLY A 47 5.83 -2.32 7.47
CA GLY A 47 7.17 -1.91 7.05
C GLY A 47 7.41 -0.43 7.26
N CYS A 48 6.48 0.43 6.82
CA CYS A 48 6.58 1.87 7.04
C CYS A 48 6.57 2.23 8.54
N ARG A 49 5.69 1.61 9.32
CA ARG A 49 5.59 1.87 10.77
C ARG A 49 6.89 1.55 11.50
N ILE A 50 7.45 0.36 11.26
CA ILE A 50 8.68 -0.09 11.93
C ILE A 50 9.89 0.74 11.51
N LEU A 51 9.97 1.16 10.25
CA LEU A 51 11.04 2.05 9.80
C LEU A 51 11.01 3.39 10.54
N LEU A 52 9.83 3.99 10.72
CA LEU A 52 9.68 5.23 11.49
C LEU A 52 10.03 5.02 12.95
N GLU A 53 9.53 3.97 13.58
CA GLU A 53 9.82 3.67 14.98
C GLU A 53 11.31 3.42 15.23
N SER A 54 12.02 2.82 14.26
CA SER A 54 13.46 2.56 14.38
C SER A 54 14.31 3.82 14.52
N VAL A 55 13.78 4.97 14.06
CA VAL A 55 14.40 6.29 14.18
C VAL A 55 13.66 7.20 15.17
N GLY A 56 12.74 6.65 15.96
CA GLY A 56 11.99 7.39 16.98
C GLY A 56 10.93 8.34 16.43
N LEU A 57 10.44 8.10 15.21
CA LEU A 57 9.40 8.88 14.55
C LEU A 57 8.08 8.10 14.44
N SER A 58 7.01 8.81 14.14
CA SER A 58 5.68 8.28 13.84
C SER A 58 5.16 8.82 12.50
N PHE A 59 4.03 8.31 12.03
CA PHE A 59 3.39 8.83 10.81
C PHE A 59 3.00 10.31 10.92
N ALA A 60 2.70 10.80 12.13
CA ALA A 60 2.35 12.21 12.36
C ALA A 60 3.54 13.14 12.11
N ASP A 61 4.77 12.64 12.30
CA ASP A 61 6.01 13.40 12.14
C ASP A 61 6.47 13.50 10.67
N LEU A 62 5.76 12.84 9.74
CA LEU A 62 6.07 12.92 8.32
C LEU A 62 5.66 14.27 7.73
N ASP A 63 6.60 14.96 7.10
CA ASP A 63 6.32 16.13 6.27
C ASP A 63 5.66 15.73 4.93
N LYS A 64 6.15 14.65 4.32
CA LYS A 64 5.67 14.12 3.04
C LYS A 64 5.80 12.60 2.96
N LEU A 65 4.84 11.97 2.30
CA LEU A 65 4.87 10.55 1.93
C LEU A 65 4.85 10.45 0.40
N ILE A 66 6.00 10.07 -0.17
CA ILE A 66 6.21 10.01 -1.61
C ILE A 66 5.93 8.59 -2.12
N ILE A 67 4.95 8.45 -3.01
CA ILE A 67 4.56 7.18 -3.61
C ILE A 67 5.06 7.11 -5.04
N ALA A 68 5.90 6.11 -5.30
CA ALA A 68 6.42 5.78 -6.63
C ALA A 68 5.87 4.42 -7.09
N GLY A 69 5.86 4.20 -8.40
CA GLY A 69 5.38 2.98 -9.05
C GLY A 69 4.12 3.21 -9.89
N GLY A 70 3.83 2.24 -10.76
CA GLY A 70 2.67 2.30 -11.67
C GLY A 70 1.31 2.31 -10.95
N PHE A 71 1.30 1.92 -9.68
CA PHE A 71 0.12 1.99 -8.82
C PHE A 71 -0.29 3.44 -8.47
N GLY A 72 0.66 4.38 -8.39
CA GLY A 72 0.41 5.71 -7.84
C GLY A 72 -0.54 6.60 -8.64
N GLN A 73 -0.60 6.45 -9.97
CA GLN A 73 -1.43 7.32 -10.83
C GLN A 73 -2.94 7.10 -10.65
N PHE A 74 -3.34 5.91 -10.17
CA PHE A 74 -4.75 5.51 -10.05
C PHE A 74 -5.15 5.17 -8.62
N ILE A 75 -4.26 5.31 -7.64
CA ILE A 75 -4.60 5.11 -6.23
C ILE A 75 -5.54 6.22 -5.78
N ASN A 76 -6.74 5.83 -5.37
CA ASN A 76 -7.61 6.69 -4.59
C ASN A 76 -7.12 6.68 -3.14
N LEU A 77 -6.58 7.82 -2.67
CA LEU A 77 -6.01 7.97 -1.33
C LEU A 77 -6.99 7.58 -0.23
N GLU A 78 -8.24 8.05 -0.31
CA GLU A 78 -9.28 7.76 0.68
C GLU A 78 -9.53 6.25 0.79
N ARG A 79 -9.65 5.55 -0.34
CA ARG A 79 -9.83 4.09 -0.34
C ARG A 79 -8.60 3.36 0.18
N ALA A 80 -7.39 3.81 -0.17
CA ALA A 80 -6.15 3.22 0.30
C ALA A 80 -5.97 3.37 1.82
N ILE A 81 -6.34 4.52 2.39
CA ILE A 81 -6.37 4.75 3.84
C ILE A 81 -7.47 3.89 4.48
N THR A 82 -8.66 3.82 3.88
CA THR A 82 -9.81 3.05 4.39
C THR A 82 -9.50 1.55 4.52
N ILE A 83 -8.73 0.97 3.61
CA ILE A 83 -8.29 -0.43 3.72
C ILE A 83 -7.05 -0.61 4.61
N GLY A 84 -6.43 0.48 5.07
CA GLY A 84 -5.20 0.46 5.87
C GLY A 84 -3.95 0.12 5.06
N LEU A 85 -3.92 0.42 3.76
CA LEU A 85 -2.71 0.34 2.93
C LEU A 85 -1.79 1.52 3.21
N LEU A 86 -2.37 2.71 3.35
CA LEU A 86 -1.67 3.95 3.64
C LEU A 86 -2.05 4.45 5.05
N PRO A 87 -1.15 5.13 5.76
CA PRO A 87 -1.46 5.70 7.06
C PRO A 87 -2.49 6.82 6.94
N GLU A 88 -3.29 7.01 7.99
CA GLU A 88 -4.22 8.13 8.08
C GLU A 88 -3.46 9.43 8.44
N ILE A 89 -3.01 10.16 7.42
CA ILE A 89 -2.35 11.47 7.52
C ILE A 89 -3.02 12.46 6.56
N GLU A 90 -2.67 13.76 6.66
CA GLU A 90 -3.25 14.79 5.81
C GLU A 90 -3.02 14.49 4.31
N PRO A 91 -4.07 14.57 3.46
CA PRO A 91 -3.96 14.29 2.03
C PRO A 91 -2.87 15.08 1.30
N GLU A 92 -2.60 16.31 1.76
CA GLU A 92 -1.60 17.23 1.19
C GLU A 92 -0.16 16.74 1.39
N LYS A 93 0.07 15.83 2.34
CA LYS A 93 1.37 15.21 2.57
C LYS A 93 1.71 14.13 1.54
N PHE A 94 0.73 13.63 0.80
CA PHE A 94 0.97 12.61 -0.22
C PHE A 94 1.46 13.23 -1.53
N LEU A 95 2.55 12.68 -2.07
CA LEU A 95 3.09 13.07 -3.37
C LEU A 95 3.29 11.85 -4.27
N PHE A 96 2.64 11.86 -5.43
CA PHE A 96 2.79 10.80 -6.44
C PHE A 96 3.81 11.20 -7.51
N VAL A 97 4.85 10.40 -7.68
CA VAL A 97 5.94 10.68 -8.64
C VAL A 97 5.95 9.72 -9.84
N GLY A 98 4.97 8.81 -9.92
CA GLY A 98 4.88 7.82 -11.00
C GLY A 98 6.07 6.84 -10.98
N ASN A 99 6.53 6.41 -12.15
CA ASN A 99 7.67 5.48 -12.24
C ASN A 99 9.00 6.18 -11.93
N GLY A 100 9.32 6.28 -10.64
CA GLY A 100 10.56 6.88 -10.14
C GLY A 100 11.83 6.23 -10.70
N ALA A 101 11.82 4.91 -10.93
CA ALA A 101 12.98 4.20 -11.49
C ALA A 101 13.27 4.61 -12.94
N LEU A 102 12.21 4.71 -13.78
CA LEU A 102 12.35 5.17 -15.16
C LEU A 102 12.78 6.64 -15.22
N LEU A 103 12.18 7.49 -14.41
CA LEU A 103 12.56 8.91 -14.30
C LEU A 103 14.03 9.04 -13.87
N GLY A 104 14.45 8.33 -12.82
CA GLY A 104 15.82 8.32 -12.33
C GLY A 104 16.81 7.83 -13.39
N SER A 105 16.52 6.71 -14.06
CA SER A 105 17.36 6.14 -15.12
C SER A 105 17.53 7.12 -16.29
N ARG A 106 16.45 7.80 -16.69
CA ARG A 106 16.51 8.83 -17.72
C ARG A 106 17.44 9.97 -17.31
N LEU A 107 17.29 10.48 -16.08
CA LEU A 107 18.06 11.61 -15.58
C LEU A 107 19.57 11.30 -15.50
N VAL A 108 19.94 10.15 -14.94
CA VAL A 108 21.36 9.75 -14.85
C VAL A 108 21.98 9.46 -16.22
N SER A 109 21.18 9.03 -17.20
CA SER A 109 21.66 8.80 -18.57
C SER A 109 22.11 10.09 -19.27
N PHE A 110 21.56 11.24 -18.88
CA PHE A 110 21.90 12.54 -19.47
C PHE A 110 22.88 13.37 -18.63
N SER A 111 23.19 12.97 -17.39
CA SER A 111 24.06 13.75 -16.50
C SER A 111 24.98 12.88 -15.65
N ARG A 112 26.30 13.09 -15.83
CA ARG A 112 27.34 12.49 -14.99
C ARG A 112 27.31 13.00 -13.55
N GLU A 113 26.85 14.23 -13.34
CA GLU A 113 26.69 14.81 -12.00
C GLU A 113 25.58 14.09 -11.24
N MET A 114 24.42 13.92 -11.87
CA MET A 114 23.29 13.19 -11.28
C MET A 114 23.65 11.73 -10.98
N MET A 115 24.49 11.10 -11.82
CA MET A 115 25.00 9.76 -11.55
C MET A 115 25.88 9.71 -10.29
N LYS A 116 26.69 10.75 -10.04
CA LYS A 116 27.49 10.84 -8.81
C LYS A 116 26.60 11.04 -7.58
N ASP A 117 25.59 11.90 -7.68
CA ASP A 117 24.63 12.10 -6.59
C ASP A 117 23.84 10.83 -6.27
N ALA A 118 23.37 10.10 -7.29
CA ALA A 118 22.69 8.83 -7.11
C ALA A 118 23.56 7.81 -6.36
N ARG A 119 24.86 7.73 -6.69
CA ARG A 119 25.82 6.88 -5.97
C ARG A 119 25.99 7.33 -4.52
N ARG A 120 26.19 8.63 -4.30
CA ARG A 120 26.32 9.19 -2.95
C ARG A 120 25.10 8.88 -2.08
N VAL A 121 23.89 9.01 -2.63
CA VAL A 121 22.65 8.66 -1.92
C VAL A 121 22.62 7.17 -1.59
N ALA A 122 22.96 6.30 -2.56
CA ALA A 122 23.01 4.86 -2.32
C ALA A 122 24.00 4.49 -1.20
N ASP A 123 25.17 5.14 -1.15
CA ASP A 123 26.19 4.91 -0.12
C ASP A 123 25.74 5.38 1.28
N MET A 124 24.75 6.30 1.36
CA MET A 124 24.18 6.79 2.62
C MET A 124 22.98 5.96 3.11
N MET A 125 22.45 5.04 2.28
CA MET A 125 21.27 4.24 2.66
C MET A 125 21.65 3.14 3.64
N THR A 126 20.97 3.10 4.78
CA THR A 126 21.04 1.98 5.73
C THR A 126 19.89 1.02 5.48
N ASN A 127 20.20 -0.26 5.23
CA ASN A 127 19.19 -1.29 5.07
C ASN A 127 18.76 -1.81 6.46
N ILE A 128 17.45 -1.87 6.70
CA ILE A 128 16.86 -2.41 7.91
C ILE A 128 16.19 -3.74 7.55
N GLU A 129 16.68 -4.83 8.14
CA GLU A 129 16.11 -6.16 7.92
C GLU A 129 14.87 -6.37 8.80
N LEU A 130 13.69 -6.27 8.18
CA LEU A 130 12.40 -6.40 8.86
C LEU A 130 12.06 -7.86 9.23
N ALA A 131 12.57 -8.84 8.47
CA ALA A 131 12.22 -10.26 8.61
C ALA A 131 12.58 -10.86 9.98
N ASN A 132 13.59 -10.33 10.66
CA ASN A 132 14.03 -10.80 11.98
C ASN A 132 13.55 -9.91 13.14
N ASN A 133 12.70 -8.92 12.86
CA ASN A 133 12.21 -8.00 13.87
C ASN A 133 10.87 -8.50 14.43
N MET A 134 10.85 -8.94 15.70
CA MET A 134 9.61 -9.39 16.35
C MET A 134 8.50 -8.33 16.29
N LYS A 135 8.85 -7.05 16.42
CA LYS A 135 7.88 -5.96 16.32
C LYS A 135 7.27 -5.84 14.93
N PHE A 136 8.02 -6.17 13.87
CA PHE A 136 7.48 -6.20 12.52
C PHE A 136 6.41 -7.28 12.37
N MET A 137 6.62 -8.46 12.96
CA MET A 137 5.61 -9.52 12.92
C MET A 137 4.35 -9.14 13.70
N ASP A 138 4.52 -8.52 14.88
CA ASP A 138 3.39 -8.04 15.68
C ASP A 138 2.57 -6.99 14.91
N GLU A 139 3.25 -5.99 14.32
CA GLU A 139 2.62 -4.95 13.53
C GLU A 139 2.01 -5.49 12.23
N TYR A 140 2.67 -6.43 11.57
CA TYR A 140 2.17 -7.09 10.37
C TYR A 140 0.86 -7.81 10.65
N VAL A 141 0.80 -8.59 11.73
CA VAL A 141 -0.42 -9.30 12.15
C VAL A 141 -1.54 -8.31 12.49
N ALA A 142 -1.24 -7.22 13.20
CA ALA A 142 -2.22 -6.17 13.48
C ALA A 142 -2.73 -5.50 12.18
N ALA A 143 -1.86 -5.39 11.17
CA ALA A 143 -2.19 -4.83 9.87
C ALA A 143 -2.89 -5.80 8.91
N LEU A 144 -3.17 -7.06 9.30
CA LEU A 144 -4.01 -7.98 8.52
C LEU A 144 -5.52 -7.72 8.66
N PHE A 145 -5.93 -6.82 9.55
CA PHE A 145 -7.34 -6.43 9.71
C PHE A 145 -7.64 -5.16 8.91
N LEU A 146 -8.91 -4.89 8.57
CA LEU A 146 -9.31 -3.69 7.84
C LEU A 146 -9.95 -2.65 8.79
N PRO A 147 -9.44 -1.39 8.85
CA PRO A 147 -8.15 -0.93 8.30
C PRO A 147 -6.94 -1.49 9.06
N HIS A 148 -7.09 -1.75 10.36
CA HIS A 148 -6.06 -2.24 11.28
C HIS A 148 -6.72 -2.75 12.58
N THR A 149 -6.06 -3.61 13.36
CA THR A 149 -6.59 -4.00 14.70
C THR A 149 -6.59 -2.82 15.67
N ASP A 150 -5.56 -1.98 15.61
CA ASP A 150 -5.54 -0.72 16.36
C ASP A 150 -6.38 0.36 15.66
N THR A 151 -7.60 0.53 16.14
CA THR A 151 -8.53 1.55 15.66
C THR A 151 -8.10 2.98 15.95
N ALA A 152 -7.19 3.21 16.91
CA ALA A 152 -6.70 4.55 17.23
C ALA A 152 -5.77 5.10 16.14
N ALA A 153 -5.15 4.22 15.34
CA ALA A 153 -4.32 4.58 14.21
C ALA A 153 -5.12 5.11 13.00
N PHE A 154 -6.44 4.89 12.98
CA PHE A 154 -7.34 5.27 11.87
C PHE A 154 -8.63 5.95 12.37
N PRO A 155 -8.53 7.07 13.11
CA PRO A 155 -9.67 7.68 13.81
C PRO A 155 -10.78 8.17 12.86
N GLY A 156 -10.43 8.74 11.71
CA GLY A 156 -11.34 9.25 10.70
C GLY A 156 -12.04 8.13 9.95
N VAL A 157 -11.33 7.06 9.58
CA VAL A 157 -11.96 5.86 8.98
C VAL A 157 -12.99 5.27 9.94
N MET A 158 -12.64 5.13 11.23
CA MET A 158 -13.55 4.60 12.23
C MET A 158 -14.78 5.48 12.45
N LYS A 159 -14.65 6.80 12.30
CA LYS A 159 -15.79 7.72 12.36
C LYS A 159 -16.74 7.52 11.18
N ILE A 160 -16.21 7.31 9.97
CA ILE A 160 -17.02 7.04 8.77
C ILE A 160 -17.77 5.71 8.91
N LEU A 161 -17.09 4.65 9.36
CA LEU A 161 -17.69 3.33 9.53
C LEU A 161 -18.81 3.34 10.58
N LYS A 162 -18.62 4.04 11.71
CA LYS A 162 -19.64 4.17 12.77
C LYS A 162 -20.83 5.06 12.39
N GLY A 163 -20.63 6.04 11.50
CA GLY A 163 -21.68 6.95 11.02
C GLY A 163 -22.46 6.43 9.81
N SER A 164 -22.03 5.31 9.22
CA SER A 164 -22.68 4.66 8.07
C SER A 164 -23.56 3.47 8.48
N SER A 165 -23.85 3.36 9.79
CA SER A 165 -24.73 2.35 10.41
C SER A 165 -26.08 2.96 10.78
#